data_AF-X0TF49-F1
#
_entry.id   AF-X0TF49-F1
#
_cell.length_a   1.000
_cell.length_b   1.000
_cell.length_c   1.000
_cell.angle_alpha   90.00
_cell.angle_beta   90.00
_cell.angle_gamma   90.00
#
_symmetry.space_group_name_H-M   'P 1'
#
loop_
_entity.id
_entity.type
_entity.pdbx_description
1 polymer ?
#
loop_
_entity_poly.entity_id
_entity_poly.type
_entity_poly.pdbx_seq_one_letter_code
_entity_poly.pdbx_strand_id
1 'polypeptide(L)'
;NNADTDDDNDGMPDDWEILYSFNPLDPSDAGEDADGDGVSNLDEYLQGTNPRDGAGVGNWAFDEGSGTTAADASSFGNDGTLNGSPVWTTGISGSALDFSGGADRVLVPDSPSLDVSEQITIAAWVKPRNIGTQYVVKKGRYGISDGYELSLSGGGQAFVRFNQASAGNAYKLYSQSYYPTDGDTWMHISATYDGQEIKFYVDGVLETSSNAQGLVIATNSNDLSIGAQDDGLKPVDGVIDQVHIYNYALTATDIQDLVN
;
A
#
# COMPACT_ATOMS: atom_id res chain seq x y z
N ASN A 1 -6.13 27.49 25.23
CA ASN A 1 -6.94 28.55 25.83
C ASN A 1 -6.95 29.81 24.96
N ASN A 2 -6.62 29.79 23.67
CA ASN A 2 -6.62 30.90 22.70
C ASN A 2 -5.99 32.20 23.24
N ALA A 3 -4.86 32.06 23.94
CA ALA A 3 -4.08 33.23 24.37
C ALA A 3 -3.12 33.70 23.27
N ASP A 4 -2.74 32.81 22.37
CA ASP A 4 -1.93 33.06 21.18
C ASP A 4 -2.24 32.01 20.09
N THR A 5 -1.31 31.77 19.16
CA THR A 5 -1.46 30.84 18.03
C THR A 5 -0.80 29.48 18.28
N ASP A 6 -0.25 29.25 19.48
CA ASP A 6 0.51 28.06 19.91
C ASP A 6 0.33 27.94 21.44
N ASP A 7 -0.83 27.43 21.83
CA ASP A 7 -1.39 27.48 23.18
C ASP A 7 -0.54 26.72 24.22
N ASP A 8 0.31 25.78 23.78
CA ASP A 8 1.21 25.00 24.64
C ASP A 8 2.71 25.24 24.43
N ASN A 9 3.06 26.10 23.47
CA ASN A 9 4.41 26.59 23.17
C ASN A 9 5.39 25.50 22.76
N ASP A 10 4.93 24.52 21.99
CA ASP A 10 5.77 23.43 21.46
C ASP A 10 6.36 23.71 20.07
N GLY A 11 5.89 24.78 19.42
CA GLY A 11 6.34 25.23 18.11
C GLY A 11 5.44 24.82 16.95
N MET A 12 4.36 24.06 17.20
CA MET A 12 3.29 23.77 16.25
C MET A 12 2.11 24.73 16.49
N PRO A 13 1.55 25.39 15.46
CA PRO A 13 0.40 26.28 15.67
C PRO A 13 -0.91 25.53 15.92
N ASP A 14 -1.79 26.06 16.79
CA ASP A 14 -3.10 25.49 17.14
C ASP A 14 -3.92 25.05 15.91
N ASP A 15 -3.97 25.89 14.87
CA ASP A 15 -4.73 25.62 13.65
C ASP A 15 -4.16 24.43 12.86
N TRP A 16 -2.84 24.24 12.89
CA TRP A 16 -2.13 23.12 12.26
C TRP A 16 -2.30 21.85 13.10
N GLU A 17 -2.19 21.95 14.41
CA GLU A 17 -2.43 20.83 15.32
C GLU A 17 -3.87 20.31 15.20
N ILE A 18 -4.86 21.20 15.20
CA ILE A 18 -6.27 20.84 14.99
C ILE A 18 -6.48 20.19 13.63
N LEU A 19 -5.83 20.69 12.57
CA LEU A 19 -5.92 20.11 11.23
C LEU A 19 -5.47 18.65 11.23
N TYR A 20 -4.38 18.34 11.94
CA TYR A 20 -3.81 17.00 12.03
C TYR A 20 -4.23 16.24 13.29
N SER A 21 -5.30 16.66 13.97
CA SER A 21 -5.86 15.97 15.16
C SER A 21 -4.87 15.79 16.32
N PHE A 22 -3.91 16.70 16.46
CA PHE A 22 -3.09 16.89 17.66
C PHE A 22 -3.86 17.69 18.72
N ASN A 23 -3.33 17.77 19.93
CA ASN A 23 -3.96 18.45 21.05
C ASN A 23 -3.22 19.76 21.34
N PRO A 24 -3.80 20.94 21.02
CA PRO A 24 -3.16 22.26 21.22
C PRO A 24 -2.89 22.67 22.68
N LEU A 25 -2.99 21.73 23.62
CA LEU A 25 -2.75 21.92 25.04
C LEU A 25 -1.78 20.87 25.58
N ASP A 26 -1.22 20.00 24.73
CA ASP A 26 -0.32 18.91 25.08
C ASP A 26 0.99 19.01 24.30
N PRO A 27 2.00 19.72 24.86
CA PRO A 27 3.24 20.02 24.15
C PRO A 27 4.14 18.80 23.94
N SER A 28 3.68 17.60 24.33
CA SER A 28 4.41 16.36 24.12
C SER A 28 4.18 15.77 22.73
N ASP A 29 3.07 16.13 22.07
CA ASP A 29 2.76 15.60 20.74
C ASP A 29 3.66 16.21 19.65
N ALA A 30 4.22 17.42 19.79
CA ALA A 30 5.32 17.89 18.92
C ALA A 30 6.49 16.92 18.78
N GLY A 31 6.81 16.20 19.85
CA GLY A 31 7.89 15.22 19.88
C GLY A 31 7.45 13.80 19.50
N GLU A 32 6.16 13.56 19.30
CA GLU A 32 5.66 12.29 18.78
C GLU A 32 5.94 12.19 17.28
N ASP A 33 5.92 10.96 16.79
CA ASP A 33 6.06 10.59 15.38
C ASP A 33 4.72 9.94 15.02
N ALA A 34 3.78 10.76 14.58
CA ALA A 34 2.39 10.37 14.57
C ALA A 34 2.01 9.46 13.40
N ASP A 35 2.85 9.39 12.39
CA ASP A 35 2.71 8.47 11.26
C ASP A 35 3.77 7.36 11.21
N GLY A 36 4.74 7.40 12.14
CA GLY A 36 5.71 6.33 12.37
C GLY A 36 6.83 6.29 11.34
N ASP A 37 7.07 7.38 10.61
CA ASP A 37 8.09 7.45 9.56
C ASP A 37 9.48 7.81 10.09
N GLY A 38 9.59 8.11 11.38
CA GLY A 38 10.81 8.47 12.08
C GLY A 38 11.09 9.98 12.11
N VAL A 39 10.18 10.81 11.61
CA VAL A 39 10.19 12.27 11.72
C VAL A 39 9.18 12.69 12.79
N SER A 40 9.53 13.68 13.61
CA SER A 40 8.60 14.18 14.65
C SER A 40 7.57 15.12 14.03
N ASN A 41 6.37 15.21 14.62
CA ASN A 41 5.30 16.10 14.17
C ASN A 41 5.80 17.54 14.00
N LEU A 42 6.65 18.01 14.93
CA LEU A 42 7.26 19.34 14.84
C LEU A 42 8.25 19.45 13.66
N ASP A 43 9.10 18.45 13.45
CA ASP A 43 10.05 18.45 12.33
C ASP A 43 9.31 18.44 10.99
N GLU A 44 8.16 17.79 10.92
CA GLU A 44 7.29 17.78 9.75
C GLU A 44 6.61 19.11 9.51
N TYR A 45 6.08 19.74 10.56
CA TYR A 45 5.59 21.13 10.48
C TYR A 45 6.66 22.07 9.93
N LEU A 46 7.89 21.98 10.44
CA LEU A 46 9.02 22.81 10.01
C LEU A 46 9.44 22.54 8.56
N GLN A 47 9.26 21.31 8.09
CA GLN A 47 9.55 20.89 6.71
C GLN A 47 8.37 21.13 5.75
N GLY A 48 7.17 21.41 6.28
CA GLY A 48 5.94 21.50 5.51
C GLY A 48 5.50 20.15 4.95
N THR A 49 5.87 19.05 5.59
CA THR A 49 5.37 17.69 5.30
C THR A 49 4.11 17.41 6.11
N ASN A 50 3.44 16.30 5.81
CA ASN A 50 2.18 15.94 6.44
C ASN A 50 2.46 14.92 7.55
N PRO A 51 2.19 15.27 8.83
CA PRO A 51 2.48 14.44 10.00
C PRO A 51 1.56 13.24 10.20
N ARG A 52 0.83 12.93 9.14
CA ARG A 52 -0.11 11.83 9.02
C ARG A 52 0.15 11.08 7.71
N ASP A 53 1.23 11.40 7.01
CA ASP A 53 1.68 10.86 5.72
C ASP A 53 3.04 10.21 5.90
N GLY A 54 3.08 9.20 6.77
CA GLY A 54 4.31 8.47 6.99
C GLY A 54 4.67 7.72 5.71
N ALA A 55 5.96 7.45 5.48
CA ALA A 55 6.52 6.76 4.30
C ALA A 55 5.97 5.33 4.00
N GLY A 56 4.89 4.93 4.67
CA GLY A 56 4.26 3.63 4.60
C GLY A 56 5.00 2.61 5.46
N VAL A 57 4.40 1.42 5.59
CA VAL A 57 5.04 0.24 6.17
C VAL A 57 5.77 -0.60 5.11
N GLY A 58 5.75 -0.16 3.85
CA GLY A 58 6.52 -0.77 2.78
C GLY A 58 6.48 0.06 1.50
N ASN A 59 7.66 0.31 0.93
CA ASN A 59 7.86 1.06 -0.29
C ASN A 59 8.93 0.36 -1.16
N TRP A 60 8.48 -0.35 -2.19
CA TRP A 60 9.35 -1.03 -3.15
C TRP A 60 9.24 -0.36 -4.53
N ALA A 61 10.16 0.57 -4.79
CA ALA A 61 10.27 1.27 -6.07
C ALA A 61 10.86 0.41 -7.20
N PHE A 62 11.52 -0.71 -6.88
CA PHE A 62 12.19 -1.58 -7.85
C PHE A 62 13.23 -0.88 -8.75
N ASP A 63 13.91 0.12 -8.20
CA ASP A 63 14.91 0.93 -8.90
C ASP A 63 16.36 0.39 -8.81
N GLU A 64 16.58 -0.76 -8.16
CA GLU A 64 17.92 -1.36 -8.03
C GLU A 64 18.51 -1.78 -9.38
N GLY A 65 17.65 -2.18 -10.32
CA GLY A 65 17.99 -2.54 -11.70
C GLY A 65 18.90 -3.78 -11.84
N SER A 66 19.27 -4.44 -10.75
CA SER A 66 20.09 -5.65 -10.73
C SER A 66 20.06 -6.35 -9.38
N GLY A 67 20.56 -7.60 -9.33
CA GLY A 67 20.62 -8.39 -8.10
C GLY A 67 19.30 -9.11 -7.79
N THR A 68 19.16 -9.55 -6.54
CA THR A 68 18.02 -10.37 -6.08
C THR A 68 17.29 -9.75 -4.89
N THR A 69 17.59 -8.50 -4.56
CA THR A 69 16.95 -7.75 -3.47
C THR A 69 16.02 -6.72 -4.08
N ALA A 70 14.82 -6.62 -3.51
CA ALA A 70 13.94 -5.46 -3.67
C ALA A 70 13.99 -4.69 -2.35
N ALA A 71 14.68 -3.56 -2.32
CA ALA A 71 14.84 -2.78 -1.11
C ALA A 71 13.52 -2.11 -0.73
N ASP A 72 13.24 -2.08 0.56
CA ASP A 72 12.18 -1.26 1.13
C ASP A 72 12.75 0.10 1.51
N ALA A 73 12.21 1.16 0.91
CA ALA A 73 12.60 2.54 1.20
C ALA A 73 11.93 3.10 2.48
N SER A 74 10.99 2.37 3.08
CA SER A 74 10.37 2.77 4.35
C SER A 74 11.35 2.67 5.52
N SER A 75 11.00 3.30 6.64
CA SER A 75 11.76 3.23 7.90
C SER A 75 11.77 1.82 8.51
N PHE A 76 10.93 0.90 8.03
CA PHE A 76 10.75 -0.44 8.60
C PHE A 76 11.68 -1.51 8.02
N GLY A 77 12.36 -1.24 6.89
CA GLY A 77 13.34 -2.15 6.31
C GLY A 77 12.79 -3.52 5.94
N ASN A 78 11.56 -3.57 5.43
CA ASN A 78 10.89 -4.78 4.95
C ASN A 78 11.43 -5.20 3.56
N ASP A 79 12.74 -5.38 3.43
CA ASP A 79 13.38 -5.77 2.18
C ASP A 79 12.84 -7.11 1.66
N GLY A 80 12.56 -7.15 0.35
CA GLY A 80 12.14 -8.34 -0.36
C GLY A 80 13.30 -9.08 -1.04
N THR A 81 13.12 -10.38 -1.25
CA THR A 81 14.01 -11.22 -2.06
C THR A 81 13.29 -11.75 -3.29
N LEU A 82 13.88 -11.56 -4.47
CA LEU A 82 13.38 -12.11 -5.73
C LEU A 82 13.48 -13.64 -5.73
N ASN A 83 12.37 -14.31 -6.03
CA ASN A 83 12.25 -15.75 -6.15
C ASN A 83 11.63 -16.11 -7.51
N GLY A 84 12.02 -17.23 -8.12
CA GLY A 84 11.53 -17.63 -9.46
C GLY A 84 12.32 -17.03 -10.63
N SER A 85 13.08 -15.96 -10.38
CA SER A 85 13.88 -15.18 -11.36
C SER A 85 13.09 -14.15 -12.18
N PRO A 86 12.28 -13.26 -11.56
CA PRO A 86 11.80 -12.07 -12.23
C PRO A 86 12.99 -11.24 -12.74
N VAL A 87 12.77 -10.49 -13.83
CA VAL A 87 13.82 -9.80 -14.56
C VAL A 87 13.67 -8.29 -14.42
N TRP A 88 14.76 -7.59 -14.13
CA TRP A 88 14.78 -6.14 -14.13
C TRP A 88 14.53 -5.58 -15.53
N THR A 89 13.62 -4.61 -15.64
CA THR A 89 13.24 -3.96 -16.89
C THR A 89 13.03 -2.46 -16.69
N THR A 90 12.67 -1.73 -17.74
CA THR A 90 12.32 -0.30 -17.63
C THR A 90 10.94 -0.13 -17.00
N GLY A 91 10.88 0.68 -15.95
CA GLY A 91 9.68 0.97 -15.16
C GLY A 91 8.80 2.08 -15.71
N ILE A 92 7.77 2.45 -14.95
CA ILE A 92 7.04 3.71 -15.14
C ILE A 92 7.93 4.90 -14.74
N SER A 93 8.75 4.69 -13.71
CA SER A 93 9.91 5.50 -13.34
C SER A 93 11.10 4.55 -13.20
N GLY A 94 12.30 5.01 -13.59
CA GLY A 94 13.52 4.21 -13.43
C GLY A 94 13.43 2.75 -13.92
N SER A 95 13.59 1.80 -13.00
CA SER A 95 13.51 0.35 -13.26
C SER A 95 12.26 -0.27 -12.64
N ALA A 96 11.91 -1.48 -13.09
CA ALA A 96 10.81 -2.27 -12.55
C ALA A 96 11.12 -3.77 -12.62
N LEU A 97 10.21 -4.60 -12.10
CA LEU A 97 10.31 -6.06 -12.18
C LEU A 97 9.31 -6.64 -13.19
N ASP A 98 9.84 -7.43 -14.11
CA ASP A 98 9.09 -8.23 -15.09
C ASP A 98 8.89 -9.66 -14.57
N PHE A 99 7.62 -10.03 -14.40
CA PHE A 99 7.16 -11.34 -13.95
C PHE A 99 6.65 -12.15 -15.15
N SER A 100 7.16 -13.37 -15.31
CA SER A 100 6.91 -14.21 -16.49
C SER A 100 5.59 -14.98 -16.49
N GLY A 101 4.74 -14.83 -15.47
CA GLY A 101 3.57 -15.70 -15.24
C GLY A 101 3.92 -17.10 -14.73
N GLY A 102 5.19 -17.32 -14.35
CA GLY A 102 5.73 -18.58 -13.84
C GLY A 102 5.74 -18.66 -12.30
N ALA A 103 6.90 -18.91 -11.71
CA ALA A 103 7.08 -18.96 -10.25
C ALA A 103 7.59 -17.64 -9.64
N ASP A 104 7.63 -16.59 -10.47
CA ASP A 104 8.26 -15.31 -10.16
C ASP A 104 7.46 -14.58 -9.09
N ARG A 105 8.17 -14.12 -8.05
CA ARG A 105 7.63 -13.27 -6.99
C ARG A 105 8.76 -12.61 -6.21
N VAL A 106 8.44 -11.55 -5.49
CA VAL A 106 9.26 -11.01 -4.42
C VAL A 106 8.68 -11.50 -3.10
N LEU A 107 9.51 -12.10 -2.25
CA LEU A 107 9.15 -12.52 -0.89
C LEU A 107 9.72 -11.54 0.11
N VAL A 108 8.84 -10.89 0.86
CA VAL A 108 9.16 -9.99 1.96
C VAL A 108 8.87 -10.75 3.26
N PRO A 109 9.89 -11.02 4.09
CA PRO A 109 9.71 -11.76 5.34
C PRO A 109 8.63 -11.15 6.23
N ASP A 110 7.94 -12.01 6.97
CA ASP A 110 6.99 -11.57 7.99
C ASP A 110 7.60 -10.56 8.99
N SER A 111 6.83 -9.52 9.31
CA SER A 111 7.25 -8.41 10.17
C SER A 111 6.03 -7.79 10.86
N PRO A 112 6.14 -7.39 12.14
CA PRO A 112 5.06 -6.71 12.85
C PRO A 112 4.56 -5.43 12.17
N SER A 113 5.40 -4.72 11.41
CA SER A 113 4.95 -3.53 10.68
C SER A 113 4.00 -3.87 9.52
N LEU A 114 4.02 -5.10 9.04
CA LEU A 114 3.12 -5.60 7.99
C LEU A 114 1.82 -6.23 8.55
N ASP A 115 1.67 -6.28 9.87
CA ASP A 115 0.47 -6.75 10.60
C ASP A 115 -0.60 -5.64 10.68
N VAL A 116 -1.02 -5.15 9.53
CA VAL A 116 -1.99 -4.07 9.37
C VAL A 116 -3.41 -4.58 9.62
N SER A 117 -4.14 -3.95 10.57
CA SER A 117 -5.42 -4.48 11.08
C SER A 117 -6.62 -3.53 11.06
N GLU A 118 -6.41 -2.21 11.18
CA GLU A 118 -7.52 -1.24 11.33
C GLU A 118 -7.75 -0.38 10.11
N GLN A 119 -6.67 0.11 9.49
CA GLN A 119 -6.70 0.94 8.30
C GLN A 119 -5.57 0.53 7.38
N ILE A 120 -5.74 0.69 6.07
CA ILE A 120 -4.71 0.30 5.11
C ILE A 120 -4.84 1.08 3.81
N THR A 121 -3.71 1.35 3.18
CA THR A 121 -3.64 1.65 1.75
C THR A 121 -2.68 0.69 1.08
N ILE A 122 -3.08 0.14 -0.08
CA ILE A 122 -2.20 -0.68 -0.93
C ILE A 122 -2.24 -0.07 -2.33
N ALA A 123 -1.07 0.15 -2.92
CA ALA A 123 -0.93 0.73 -4.25
C ALA A 123 0.17 0.04 -5.05
N ALA A 124 0.00 -0.03 -6.37
CA ALA A 124 1.02 -0.52 -7.30
C ALA A 124 0.74 -0.03 -8.73
N TRP A 125 1.81 0.22 -9.47
CA TRP A 125 1.75 0.30 -10.93
C TRP A 125 1.84 -1.10 -11.54
N VAL A 126 0.96 -1.42 -12.48
CA VAL A 126 0.92 -2.72 -13.17
C VAL A 126 0.84 -2.56 -14.68
N LYS A 127 1.52 -3.46 -15.41
CA LYS A 127 1.46 -3.58 -16.87
C LYS A 127 1.24 -5.05 -17.25
N PRO A 128 -0.01 -5.55 -17.18
CA PRO A 128 -0.34 -6.96 -17.39
C PRO A 128 -0.28 -7.37 -18.88
N ARG A 129 0.01 -8.64 -19.16
CA ARG A 129 0.06 -9.20 -20.53
C ARG A 129 -1.11 -10.11 -20.88
N ASN A 130 -1.89 -10.52 -19.88
CA ASN A 130 -3.00 -11.44 -20.09
C ASN A 130 -4.13 -11.21 -19.09
N ILE A 131 -5.31 -11.74 -19.44
CA ILE A 131 -6.44 -11.83 -18.50
C ILE A 131 -6.25 -13.07 -17.64
N GLY A 132 -6.29 -12.89 -16.32
CA GLY A 132 -6.21 -13.98 -15.37
C GLY A 132 -6.42 -13.50 -13.94
N THR A 133 -6.71 -14.44 -13.03
CA THR A 133 -6.56 -14.13 -11.61
C THR A 133 -5.08 -14.12 -11.28
N GLN A 134 -4.54 -12.98 -10.89
CA GLN A 134 -3.12 -12.75 -10.63
C GLN A 134 -2.97 -11.95 -9.33
N TYR A 135 -2.11 -12.40 -8.42
CA TYR A 135 -1.90 -11.75 -7.13
C TYR A 135 -0.75 -10.75 -7.21
N VAL A 136 -1.07 -9.45 -7.21
CA VAL A 136 -0.09 -8.36 -7.36
C VAL A 136 0.62 -8.14 -6.03
N VAL A 137 -0.12 -7.92 -4.94
CA VAL A 137 0.38 -7.83 -3.57
C VAL A 137 -0.52 -8.68 -2.69
N LYS A 138 0.06 -9.57 -1.86
CA LYS A 138 -0.72 -10.48 -1.02
C LYS A 138 0.02 -10.84 0.26
N LYS A 139 -0.64 -10.65 1.41
CA LYS A 139 -0.24 -11.22 2.71
C LYS A 139 -1.37 -12.10 3.23
N GLY A 140 -1.21 -13.41 3.11
CA GLY A 140 -2.22 -14.42 3.42
C GLY A 140 -2.35 -15.47 2.30
N ARG A 141 -2.98 -16.61 2.58
CA ARG A 141 -3.05 -17.76 1.67
C ARG A 141 -4.48 -18.15 1.35
N TYR A 142 -4.73 -18.39 0.07
CA TYR A 142 -6.05 -18.71 -0.46
C TYR A 142 -6.69 -19.91 0.27
N GLY A 143 -7.80 -19.65 0.97
CA GLY A 143 -8.58 -20.63 1.72
C GLY A 143 -7.91 -21.15 3.00
N ILE A 144 -6.79 -20.54 3.43
CA ILE A 144 -5.98 -21.02 4.56
C ILE A 144 -5.83 -19.93 5.62
N SER A 145 -5.42 -18.72 5.24
CA SER A 145 -5.19 -17.61 6.17
C SER A 145 -5.82 -16.32 5.66
N ASP A 146 -6.32 -15.54 6.62
CA ASP A 146 -6.83 -14.19 6.39
C ASP A 146 -5.69 -13.16 6.33
N GLY A 147 -6.01 -11.95 5.91
CA GLY A 147 -5.07 -10.88 5.61
C GLY A 147 -5.60 -9.97 4.52
N TYR A 148 -4.71 -9.40 3.71
CA TYR A 148 -5.03 -8.43 2.67
C TYR A 148 -4.42 -8.80 1.31
N GLU A 149 -5.05 -8.32 0.23
CA GLU A 149 -4.50 -8.41 -1.12
C GLU A 149 -5.00 -7.28 -2.03
N LEU A 150 -4.14 -6.88 -2.97
CA LEU A 150 -4.44 -6.09 -4.16
C LEU A 150 -4.08 -6.95 -5.38
N SER A 151 -5.00 -7.13 -6.32
CA SER A 151 -4.91 -8.22 -7.30
C SER A 151 -5.70 -7.95 -8.58
N LEU A 152 -5.41 -8.74 -9.62
CA LEU A 152 -6.14 -8.75 -10.89
C LEU A 152 -7.07 -9.96 -10.95
N SER A 153 -8.27 -9.78 -11.48
CA SER A 153 -9.25 -10.86 -11.62
C SER A 153 -9.25 -11.47 -13.02
N GLY A 154 -9.64 -12.74 -13.12
CA GLY A 154 -9.91 -13.38 -14.42
C GLY A 154 -11.10 -12.79 -15.19
N GLY A 155 -11.82 -11.82 -14.61
CA GLY A 155 -12.83 -11.02 -15.30
C GLY A 155 -12.26 -9.78 -16.01
N GLY A 156 -10.97 -9.48 -15.85
CA GLY A 156 -10.32 -8.32 -16.46
C GLY A 156 -10.37 -7.04 -15.61
N GLN A 157 -10.90 -7.09 -14.38
CA GLN A 157 -10.91 -5.97 -13.44
C GLN A 157 -9.86 -6.18 -12.34
N ALA A 158 -9.30 -5.10 -11.80
CA ALA A 158 -8.52 -5.14 -10.58
C ALA A 158 -9.43 -5.25 -9.35
N PHE A 159 -8.90 -5.68 -8.21
CA PHE A 159 -9.66 -5.77 -6.97
C PHE A 159 -8.77 -5.73 -5.73
N VAL A 160 -9.36 -5.29 -4.62
CA VAL A 160 -8.84 -5.45 -3.26
C VAL A 160 -9.70 -6.48 -2.53
N ARG A 161 -9.10 -7.24 -1.61
CA ARG A 161 -9.87 -8.12 -0.72
C ARG A 161 -9.22 -8.25 0.65
N PHE A 162 -10.07 -8.26 1.68
CA PHE A 162 -9.68 -8.52 3.06
C PHE A 162 -10.32 -9.79 3.61
N ASN A 163 -9.59 -10.50 4.47
CA ASN A 163 -10.05 -11.69 5.21
C ASN A 163 -10.72 -12.76 4.34
N GLN A 164 -10.01 -13.16 3.28
CA GLN A 164 -10.56 -14.07 2.27
C GLN A 164 -10.98 -15.44 2.84
N ALA A 165 -10.22 -16.00 3.76
CA ALA A 165 -10.44 -17.35 4.27
C ALA A 165 -11.71 -17.42 5.12
N SER A 166 -11.97 -16.41 5.97
CA SER A 166 -13.16 -16.36 6.83
C SER A 166 -14.35 -15.63 6.20
N ALA A 167 -14.12 -14.58 5.42
CA ALA A 167 -15.16 -13.70 4.87
C ALA A 167 -15.47 -13.93 3.38
N GLY A 168 -14.70 -14.78 2.69
CA GLY A 168 -14.93 -15.09 1.28
C GLY A 168 -14.82 -13.86 0.39
N ASN A 169 -15.95 -13.38 -0.14
CA ASN A 169 -16.01 -12.17 -0.98
C ASN A 169 -16.74 -11.00 -0.29
N ALA A 170 -17.07 -11.09 0.99
CA ALA A 170 -17.81 -10.03 1.70
C ALA A 170 -17.07 -8.68 1.68
N TYR A 171 -15.74 -8.71 1.78
CA TYR A 171 -14.87 -7.53 1.73
C TYR A 171 -14.00 -7.52 0.47
N LYS A 172 -14.58 -7.95 -0.66
CA LYS A 172 -13.94 -7.88 -1.98
C LYS A 172 -14.56 -6.73 -2.77
N LEU A 173 -13.72 -5.83 -3.28
CA LEU A 173 -14.16 -4.69 -4.08
C LEU A 173 -13.37 -4.64 -5.39
N TYR A 174 -14.06 -4.53 -6.52
CA TYR A 174 -13.48 -4.50 -7.86
C TYR A 174 -13.40 -3.07 -8.41
N SER A 175 -12.39 -2.76 -9.22
CA SER A 175 -12.42 -1.60 -10.10
C SER A 175 -13.63 -1.64 -11.04
N GLN A 176 -14.08 -0.49 -11.54
CA GLN A 176 -15.02 -0.42 -12.66
C GLN A 176 -14.30 -0.63 -13.99
N SER A 177 -13.11 -0.04 -14.14
CA SER A 177 -12.29 -0.16 -15.33
C SER A 177 -11.68 -1.56 -15.46
N TYR A 178 -11.51 -1.97 -16.73
CA TYR A 178 -10.78 -3.18 -17.08
C TYR A 178 -9.29 -2.85 -17.24
N TYR A 179 -8.41 -3.71 -16.75
CA TYR A 179 -6.97 -3.53 -16.92
C TYR A 179 -6.53 -3.85 -18.36
N PRO A 180 -5.50 -3.15 -18.88
CA PRO A 180 -4.93 -3.47 -20.18
C PRO A 180 -4.22 -4.82 -20.15
N THR A 181 -4.17 -5.50 -21.29
CA THR A 181 -3.48 -6.80 -21.44
C THR A 181 -2.57 -6.84 -22.66
N ASP A 182 -2.11 -5.68 -23.09
CA ASP A 182 -1.21 -5.54 -24.24
C ASP A 182 0.27 -5.74 -23.85
N GLY A 183 0.59 -5.71 -22.55
CA GLY A 183 1.97 -5.75 -22.05
C GLY A 183 2.73 -4.43 -22.23
N ASP A 184 2.06 -3.38 -22.69
CA ASP A 184 2.65 -2.09 -23.07
C ASP A 184 2.07 -0.92 -22.26
N THR A 185 0.81 -1.01 -21.84
CA THR A 185 0.10 0.06 -21.13
C THR A 185 0.17 -0.14 -19.61
N TRP A 186 0.74 0.86 -18.93
CA TRP A 186 0.72 0.95 -17.46
C TRP A 186 -0.66 1.38 -16.95
N MET A 187 -1.02 0.87 -15.78
CA MET A 187 -2.20 1.27 -15.01
C MET A 187 -1.83 1.30 -13.53
N HIS A 188 -2.18 2.37 -12.83
CA HIS A 188 -2.04 2.41 -11.38
C HIS A 188 -3.31 1.86 -10.73
N ILE A 189 -3.13 0.94 -9.78
CA ILE A 189 -4.21 0.41 -8.95
C ILE A 189 -3.93 0.72 -7.49
N SER A 190 -4.95 1.21 -6.79
CA SER A 190 -4.85 1.40 -5.35
C SER A 190 -6.19 1.21 -4.66
N ALA A 191 -6.12 0.86 -3.38
CA ALA A 191 -7.28 0.75 -2.53
C ALA A 191 -6.98 1.25 -1.12
N THR A 192 -7.95 1.92 -0.51
CA THR A 192 -7.88 2.38 0.88
C THR A 192 -8.99 1.77 1.72
N TYR A 193 -8.74 1.58 3.00
CA TYR A 193 -9.74 1.24 4.02
C TYR A 193 -9.48 2.07 5.28
N ASP A 194 -10.47 2.86 5.69
CA ASP A 194 -10.38 3.86 6.78
C ASP A 194 -11.06 3.41 8.09
N GLY A 195 -11.29 2.10 8.25
CA GLY A 195 -12.07 1.55 9.36
C GLY A 195 -13.59 1.53 9.11
N GLN A 196 -14.08 2.23 8.07
CA GLN A 196 -15.51 2.31 7.75
C GLN A 196 -15.85 1.98 6.30
N GLU A 197 -15.04 2.41 5.34
CA GLU A 197 -15.29 2.28 3.91
C GLU A 197 -14.04 1.78 3.19
N ILE A 198 -14.22 0.81 2.29
CA ILE A 198 -13.20 0.41 1.33
C ILE A 198 -13.41 1.24 0.07
N LYS A 199 -12.37 1.88 -0.44
CA LYS A 199 -12.37 2.65 -1.70
C LYS A 199 -11.37 2.05 -2.66
N PHE A 200 -11.71 2.01 -3.95
CA PHE A 200 -10.82 1.53 -5.01
C PHE A 200 -10.62 2.61 -6.06
N TYR A 201 -9.37 2.82 -6.44
CA TYR A 201 -8.95 3.86 -7.37
C TYR A 201 -8.16 3.23 -8.53
N VAL A 202 -8.34 3.80 -9.72
CA VAL A 202 -7.56 3.49 -10.93
C VAL A 202 -7.01 4.80 -11.46
N ASP A 203 -5.69 4.85 -11.70
CA ASP A 203 -4.99 6.06 -12.16
C ASP A 203 -5.31 7.29 -11.30
N GLY A 204 -5.36 7.08 -9.97
CA GLY A 204 -5.66 8.10 -8.96
C GLY A 204 -7.15 8.46 -8.83
N VAL A 205 -8.02 7.98 -9.71
CA VAL A 205 -9.45 8.33 -9.75
C VAL A 205 -10.27 7.30 -8.97
N LEU A 206 -11.12 7.77 -8.04
CA LEU A 206 -12.05 6.91 -7.30
C LEU A 206 -13.07 6.29 -8.25
N GLU A 207 -13.12 4.96 -8.32
CA GLU A 207 -14.07 4.24 -9.17
C GLU A 207 -15.22 3.60 -8.38
N THR A 208 -14.92 3.07 -7.20
CA THR A 208 -15.95 2.40 -6.39
C THR A 208 -15.63 2.51 -4.90
N SER A 209 -16.68 2.39 -4.09
CA SER A 209 -16.56 2.25 -2.65
C SER A 209 -17.57 1.23 -2.10
N SER A 210 -17.31 0.73 -0.90
CA SER A 210 -18.23 -0.13 -0.16
C SER A 210 -18.08 0.07 1.34
N ASN A 211 -19.20 0.11 2.06
CA ASN A 211 -19.16 0.05 3.52
C ASN A 211 -18.52 -1.26 3.99
N ALA A 212 -17.64 -1.14 4.97
CA ALA A 212 -16.98 -2.23 5.68
C ALA A 212 -16.81 -1.84 7.16
N GLN A 213 -17.85 -1.21 7.74
CA GLN A 213 -17.80 -0.76 9.12
C GLN A 213 -17.59 -1.94 10.07
N GLY A 214 -16.60 -1.81 10.96
CA GLY A 214 -16.28 -2.85 11.94
C GLY A 214 -15.51 -4.05 11.38
N LEU A 215 -15.04 -3.99 10.13
CA LEU A 215 -14.01 -4.91 9.64
C LEU A 215 -12.73 -4.69 10.45
N VAL A 216 -12.13 -5.80 10.88
CA VAL A 216 -10.74 -5.83 11.38
C VAL A 216 -9.99 -6.77 10.46
N ILE A 217 -8.95 -6.29 9.80
CA ILE A 217 -8.10 -7.10 8.94
C ILE A 217 -7.30 -8.03 9.85
N ALA A 218 -7.42 -9.35 9.63
CA ALA A 218 -6.73 -10.32 10.46
C ALA A 218 -5.25 -10.37 10.09
N THR A 219 -4.39 -10.37 11.09
CA THR A 219 -2.94 -10.49 10.92
C THR A 219 -2.53 -11.95 10.79
N ASN A 220 -1.33 -12.20 10.25
CA ASN A 220 -0.85 -13.55 9.98
C ASN A 220 0.68 -13.56 9.83
N SER A 221 1.29 -14.72 10.10
CA SER A 221 2.74 -14.91 9.98
C SER A 221 3.19 -15.41 8.60
N ASN A 222 2.44 -15.12 7.53
CA ASN A 222 2.90 -15.43 6.16
C ASN A 222 3.77 -14.28 5.67
N ASP A 223 4.77 -14.61 4.85
CA ASP A 223 5.53 -13.61 4.10
C ASP A 223 4.55 -12.77 3.25
N LEU A 224 4.82 -11.47 3.17
CA LEU A 224 4.20 -10.64 2.14
C LEU A 224 4.83 -11.03 0.80
N SER A 225 3.98 -11.18 -0.22
CA SER A 225 4.43 -11.57 -1.55
C SER A 225 3.94 -10.58 -2.60
N ILE A 226 4.85 -10.19 -3.50
CA ILE A 226 4.56 -9.33 -4.66
C ILE A 226 4.75 -10.17 -5.92
N GLY A 227 3.76 -10.17 -6.82
CA GLY A 227 3.79 -10.90 -8.09
C GLY A 227 3.27 -12.34 -8.06
N ALA A 228 2.94 -12.89 -6.88
CA ALA A 228 2.18 -14.13 -6.69
C ALA A 228 1.73 -14.26 -5.22
N GLN A 229 1.03 -15.32 -4.86
CA GLN A 229 1.00 -15.80 -3.47
C GLN A 229 2.42 -16.26 -3.05
N ASP A 230 2.70 -16.31 -1.75
CA ASP A 230 4.00 -16.71 -1.19
C ASP A 230 4.46 -18.12 -1.62
N ASP A 231 3.54 -19.01 -1.97
CA ASP A 231 3.78 -20.35 -2.53
C ASP A 231 3.77 -20.42 -4.07
N GLY A 232 3.68 -19.28 -4.76
CA GLY A 232 3.66 -19.17 -6.22
C GLY A 232 2.28 -19.32 -6.86
N LEU A 233 1.20 -19.41 -6.09
CA LEU A 233 -0.16 -19.49 -6.63
C LEU A 233 -0.58 -18.16 -7.29
N LYS A 234 -1.25 -18.25 -8.46
CA LYS A 234 -1.76 -17.12 -9.27
C LYS A 234 -0.68 -16.06 -9.56
N PRO A 235 0.41 -16.46 -10.24
CA PRO A 235 1.49 -15.55 -10.59
C PRO A 235 1.02 -14.46 -11.55
N VAL A 236 1.68 -13.31 -11.47
CA VAL A 236 1.53 -12.20 -12.40
C VAL A 236 2.32 -12.49 -13.68
N ASP A 237 1.68 -12.24 -14.82
CA ASP A 237 2.32 -12.17 -16.14
C ASP A 237 2.27 -10.71 -16.61
N GLY A 238 3.34 -9.98 -16.36
CA GLY A 238 3.40 -8.54 -16.56
C GLY A 238 4.50 -7.88 -15.76
N VAL A 239 4.54 -6.55 -15.81
CA VAL A 239 5.51 -5.74 -15.07
C VAL A 239 4.82 -5.08 -13.88
N ILE A 240 5.48 -5.05 -12.72
CA ILE A 240 5.02 -4.34 -11.51
C ILE A 240 6.09 -3.32 -11.13
N ASP A 241 5.64 -2.16 -10.70
CA ASP A 241 6.48 -1.05 -10.27
C ASP A 241 5.83 -0.29 -9.10
N GLN A 242 6.64 0.47 -8.34
CA GLN A 242 6.20 1.43 -7.32
C GLN A 242 5.14 0.87 -6.35
N VAL A 243 5.46 -0.22 -5.65
CA VAL A 243 4.54 -0.86 -4.71
C VAL A 243 4.62 -0.17 -3.35
N HIS A 244 3.45 0.26 -2.84
CA HIS A 244 3.34 0.91 -1.54
C HIS A 244 2.30 0.23 -0.65
N ILE A 245 2.60 0.15 0.64
CA ILE A 245 1.66 -0.27 1.69
C ILE A 245 1.74 0.73 2.83
N TYR A 246 0.59 1.26 3.24
CA TYR A 246 0.44 2.14 4.39
C TYR A 246 -0.48 1.48 5.41
N ASN A 247 -0.21 1.67 6.70
CA ASN A 247 -1.05 1.21 7.81
C ASN A 247 -2.17 2.22 8.17
N TYR A 248 -2.42 3.18 7.28
CA TYR A 248 -3.49 4.17 7.34
C TYR A 248 -4.13 4.35 5.96
N ALA A 249 -5.31 5.00 5.91
CA ALA A 249 -6.00 5.31 4.67
C ALA A 249 -5.53 6.65 4.11
N LEU A 250 -4.86 6.63 2.94
CA LEU A 250 -4.50 7.84 2.21
C LEU A 250 -5.74 8.61 1.77
N THR A 251 -5.61 9.93 1.68
CA THR A 251 -6.66 10.78 1.11
C THR A 251 -6.71 10.64 -0.40
N ALA A 252 -7.79 11.13 -1.02
CA ALA A 252 -7.88 11.13 -2.48
C ALA A 252 -6.80 12.01 -3.15
N THR A 253 -6.27 13.02 -2.44
CA THR A 253 -5.17 13.85 -2.93
C THR A 253 -3.86 13.06 -2.91
N ASP A 254 -3.54 12.40 -1.80
CA ASP A 254 -2.29 11.63 -1.70
C ASP A 254 -2.29 10.45 -2.70
N ILE A 255 -3.46 9.83 -2.94
CA ILE A 255 -3.63 8.82 -4.00
C ILE A 255 -3.37 9.39 -5.40
N GLN A 256 -3.71 10.66 -5.65
CA GLN A 256 -3.38 11.34 -6.90
C GLN A 256 -1.88 11.64 -6.99
N ASP A 257 -1.23 11.96 -5.88
CA ASP A 257 0.22 12.21 -5.86
C ASP A 257 1.02 10.93 -6.15
N LEU A 258 0.52 9.74 -5.79
CA LEU A 258 1.13 8.46 -6.19
C LEU A 258 1.14 8.20 -7.71
N VAL A 259 0.35 8.93 -8.51
CA VAL A 259 0.27 8.73 -9.97
C VAL A 259 0.89 9.84 -10.81
N ASN A 260 1.36 10.92 -10.19
CA ASN A 260 1.94 12.08 -10.86
C ASN A 260 3.47 12.04 -10.85
#